data_AF-A0A550GHD9-F1
#
_entry.id   AF-A0A550GHD9-F1
#
_cell.length_a   1.000
_cell.length_b   1.000
_cell.length_c   1.000
_cell.angle_alpha   90.00
_cell.angle_beta   90.00
_cell.angle_gamma   90.00
#
_symmetry.space_group_name_H-M   'P 1'
#
loop_
_entity.id
_entity.type
_entity.pdbx_description
1 polymer ?
#
loop_
_entity_poly.entity_id
_entity_poly.type
_entity_poly.pdbx_seq_one_letter_code
_entity_poly.pdbx_strand_id
1 'polypeptide(L)'
;MSLEGVTEYKRREFCNDVKCSVQMKLNQQKEGSEEYEKIRKICSTACVYTTWQFHHWLIEKGYIIIASLNMKNKSSLFASIDNDLLKWIDEQVQKGKYSSRSHLIETVIAECKANQV
;
A
#
# COMPACT_ATOMS: atom_id res chain seq x y z
N MET A 1 0.97 -18.04 -4.24
CA MET A 1 1.99 -19.06 -3.90
C MET A 1 1.79 -19.28 -2.43
N SER A 2 1.18 -20.40 -2.05
CA SER A 2 0.93 -20.67 -0.64
C SER A 2 2.27 -20.99 0.03
N LEU A 3 2.64 -20.21 1.04
CA LEU A 3 3.81 -20.48 1.86
C LEU A 3 3.38 -21.42 2.99
N GLU A 4 4.07 -22.56 3.12
CA GLU A 4 3.81 -23.51 4.20
C GLU A 4 3.92 -22.82 5.57
N GLY A 5 2.93 -23.05 6.43
CA GLY A 5 2.85 -22.42 7.75
C GLY A 5 2.28 -21.00 7.77
N VAL A 6 1.88 -20.44 6.62
CA VAL A 6 1.27 -19.10 6.54
C VAL A 6 -0.17 -19.18 6.04
N THR A 7 -1.08 -18.42 6.67
CA THR A 7 -2.45 -18.28 6.20
C THR A 7 -2.56 -17.06 5.27
N GLU A 8 -3.01 -17.28 4.03
CA GLU A 8 -3.26 -16.18 3.09
C GLU A 8 -4.50 -15.38 3.50
N TYR A 9 -4.41 -14.06 3.38
CA TYR A 9 -5.55 -13.15 3.58
C TYR A 9 -6.67 -13.46 2.58
N LYS A 10 -7.90 -13.61 3.08
CA LYS A 10 -9.07 -13.90 2.24
C LYS A 10 -9.77 -12.62 1.83
N ARG A 11 -10.28 -12.60 0.60
CA ARG A 11 -11.03 -11.45 0.07
C ARG A 11 -12.20 -11.11 1.00
N ARG A 12 -12.33 -9.84 1.37
CA ARG A 12 -13.38 -9.28 2.27
C ARG A 12 -13.29 -9.75 3.73
N GLU A 13 -12.22 -10.43 4.14
CA GLU A 13 -12.04 -10.90 5.52
C GLU A 13 -12.05 -9.74 6.52
N PHE A 14 -11.27 -8.69 6.26
CA PHE A 14 -11.28 -7.45 7.06
C PHE A 14 -12.70 -6.89 7.20
N CYS A 15 -13.40 -6.69 6.08
CA CYS A 15 -14.71 -6.06 6.05
C CYS A 15 -15.77 -6.88 6.80
N ASN A 16 -15.66 -8.22 6.79
CA ASN A 16 -16.54 -9.09 7.54
C ASN A 16 -16.24 -9.05 9.04
N ASP A 17 -14.96 -9.07 9.42
CA ASP A 17 -14.52 -9.02 10.82
C ASP A 17 -14.99 -7.72 11.52
N VAL A 18 -14.79 -6.57 10.85
CA VAL A 18 -15.21 -5.26 11.39
C VAL A 18 -16.70 -4.94 11.17
N LYS A 19 -17.47 -5.88 10.60
CA LYS A 19 -18.89 -5.72 10.28
C LYS A 19 -19.19 -4.45 9.46
N CYS A 20 -18.37 -4.20 8.43
CA CYS A 20 -18.54 -3.07 7.52
C CYS A 20 -19.98 -3.01 6.99
N SER A 21 -20.66 -1.87 7.16
CA SER A 21 -22.07 -1.71 6.78
C SER A 21 -22.33 -2.00 5.30
N VAL A 22 -21.39 -1.64 4.42
CA VAL A 22 -21.45 -1.94 2.98
C VAL A 22 -21.29 -3.44 2.74
N GLN A 23 -20.36 -4.11 3.44
CA GLN A 23 -20.16 -5.55 3.31
C GLN A 23 -21.35 -6.35 3.84
N MET A 24 -21.97 -5.92 4.94
CA MET A 24 -23.17 -6.57 5.47
C MET A 24 -24.34 -6.51 4.48
N LYS A 25 -24.51 -5.37 3.78
CA LYS A 25 -25.50 -5.26 2.69
C LYS A 25 -25.14 -6.14 1.50
N LEU A 26 -23.86 -6.19 1.12
CA LEU A 26 -23.40 -7.05 0.01
C LEU A 26 -23.65 -8.54 0.29
N ASN A 27 -23.45 -9.00 1.52
CA ASN A 27 -23.68 -10.40 1.90
C ASN A 27 -25.17 -10.81 1.80
N GLN A 28 -26.09 -9.84 1.80
CA GLN A 28 -27.53 -10.09 1.64
C GLN A 28 -27.96 -10.16 0.17
N GLN A 29 -27.11 -9.73 -0.76
CA GLN A 29 -27.40 -9.74 -2.19
C GLN A 29 -26.72 -10.93 -2.86
N LYS A 30 -27.32 -11.43 -3.95
CA LYS A 30 -26.69 -12.45 -4.79
C LYS A 30 -25.48 -11.84 -5.50
N GLU A 31 -24.32 -12.46 -5.38
CA GLU A 31 -23.11 -11.98 -6.08
C GLU A 31 -23.36 -11.90 -7.60
N GLY A 32 -22.98 -10.76 -8.19
CA GLY A 32 -23.20 -10.45 -9.60
C GLY A 32 -24.62 -9.95 -9.95
N SER A 33 -25.54 -9.80 -8.99
CA SER A 33 -26.81 -9.12 -9.25
C SER A 33 -26.61 -7.61 -9.48
N GLU A 34 -27.59 -6.96 -10.08
CA GLU A 34 -27.54 -5.52 -10.32
C GLU A 34 -27.43 -4.73 -9.00
N GLU A 35 -28.19 -5.16 -7.98
CA GLU A 35 -28.16 -4.58 -6.63
C GLU A 35 -26.79 -4.79 -5.96
N TYR A 36 -26.20 -5.98 -6.10
CA TYR A 36 -24.87 -6.28 -5.60
C TYR A 36 -23.83 -5.35 -6.23
N GLU A 37 -23.86 -5.19 -7.56
CA GLU A 37 -22.90 -4.33 -8.26
C GLU A 37 -23.10 -2.84 -7.94
N LYS A 38 -24.35 -2.39 -7.78
CA LYS A 38 -24.67 -1.02 -7.31
C LYS A 38 -24.03 -0.74 -5.95
N ILE A 39 -24.16 -1.66 -4.99
CA ILE A 39 -23.56 -1.50 -3.66
C ILE A 39 -22.03 -1.63 -3.74
N ARG A 40 -21.51 -2.57 -4.53
CA ARG A 40 -20.07 -2.83 -4.70
C ARG A 40 -19.32 -1.61 -5.22
N LYS A 41 -19.96 -0.76 -6.02
CA LYS A 41 -19.38 0.51 -6.49
C LYS A 41 -18.84 1.36 -5.34
N ILE A 42 -19.54 1.40 -4.20
CA ILE A 42 -19.11 2.14 -3.00
C ILE A 42 -17.72 1.66 -2.54
N CYS A 43 -17.51 0.34 -2.47
CA CYS A 43 -16.22 -0.23 -2.08
C CYS A 43 -15.08 0.14 -3.04
N SER A 44 -15.37 0.27 -4.34
CA SER A 44 -14.35 0.54 -5.36
C SER A 44 -14.01 2.01 -5.54
N THR A 45 -14.91 2.93 -5.20
CA THR A 45 -14.72 4.37 -5.48
C THR A 45 -14.52 5.23 -4.23
N ALA A 46 -15.18 4.87 -3.12
CA ALA A 46 -15.18 5.67 -1.90
C ALA A 46 -15.38 4.75 -0.68
N CYS A 47 -14.41 3.88 -0.44
CA CYS A 47 -14.45 2.98 0.72
C CYS A 47 -14.62 3.78 2.01
N VAL A 48 -15.48 3.29 2.91
CA VAL A 48 -15.73 3.93 4.21
C VAL A 48 -14.58 3.75 5.21
N TYR A 49 -13.65 2.85 4.93
CA TYR A 49 -12.44 2.63 5.71
C TYR A 49 -11.22 3.13 4.95
N THR A 50 -10.29 3.71 5.70
CA THR A 50 -9.01 4.17 5.16
C THR A 50 -8.05 3.00 5.01
N THR A 51 -7.06 3.17 4.13
CA THR A 51 -5.93 2.25 3.97
C THR A 51 -5.19 2.03 5.29
N TRP A 52 -5.09 3.06 6.13
CA TRP A 52 -4.45 2.97 7.44
C TRP A 52 -5.19 1.99 8.38
N GLN A 53 -6.52 2.08 8.45
CA GLN A 53 -7.33 1.18 9.28
C GLN A 53 -7.18 -0.28 8.85
N PHE A 54 -7.13 -0.53 7.54
CA PHE A 54 -6.90 -1.88 7.01
C PHE A 54 -5.51 -2.41 7.39
N HIS A 55 -4.46 -1.61 7.22
CA HIS A 55 -3.10 -2.04 7.58
C HIS A 55 -2.93 -2.28 9.08
N HIS A 56 -3.51 -1.42 9.93
CA HIS A 56 -3.49 -1.64 11.38
C HIS A 56 -4.17 -2.95 11.76
N TRP A 57 -5.34 -3.24 11.17
CA TRP A 57 -6.01 -4.52 11.37
C TRP A 57 -5.16 -5.72 10.93
N LEU A 58 -4.47 -5.64 9.79
CA LEU A 58 -3.56 -6.71 9.35
C LEU A 58 -2.47 -6.98 10.38
N ILE A 59 -1.85 -5.92 10.93
CA ILE A 59 -0.81 -6.01 11.96
C ILE A 59 -1.37 -6.63 13.24
N GLU A 60 -2.53 -6.17 13.70
CA GLU A 60 -3.21 -6.68 14.91
C GLU A 60 -3.56 -8.16 14.80
N LYS A 61 -3.91 -8.64 13.59
CA LYS A 61 -4.19 -10.05 13.32
C LYS A 61 -2.93 -10.89 13.03
N GLY A 62 -1.75 -10.27 13.01
CA GLY A 62 -0.46 -10.94 12.79
C GLY A 62 -0.16 -11.27 11.32
N TYR A 63 -0.82 -10.62 10.37
CA TYR A 63 -0.46 -10.77 8.95
C TYR A 63 0.86 -10.08 8.63
N ILE A 64 1.61 -10.69 7.71
CA ILE A 64 2.84 -10.15 7.15
C ILE A 64 2.61 -9.89 5.66
N ILE A 65 2.98 -8.70 5.19
CA ILE A 65 2.89 -8.34 3.78
C ILE A 65 4.15 -8.81 3.08
N ILE A 66 4.00 -9.76 2.16
CA ILE A 66 5.10 -10.28 1.34
C ILE A 66 5.00 -9.67 -0.05
N ALA A 67 5.92 -8.77 -0.39
CA ALA A 67 6.03 -8.18 -1.72
C ALA A 67 7.07 -8.94 -2.55
N SER A 68 6.63 -9.60 -3.62
CA SER A 68 7.55 -10.15 -4.63
C SER A 68 7.92 -9.04 -5.61
N LEU A 69 9.15 -8.54 -5.53
CA LEU A 69 9.66 -7.55 -6.48
C LEU A 69 10.25 -8.26 -7.70
N ASN A 70 9.73 -7.96 -8.90
CA ASN A 70 10.31 -8.43 -10.15
C ASN A 70 11.52 -7.54 -10.51
N MET A 71 12.67 -7.84 -9.91
CA MET A 71 13.89 -7.04 -10.01
C MET A 71 14.66 -7.34 -11.29
N LYS A 72 14.09 -7.00 -12.45
CA LYS A 72 14.71 -7.37 -13.73
C LYS A 72 15.92 -6.53 -14.15
N ASN A 73 16.25 -5.38 -13.54
CA ASN A 73 17.44 -4.59 -13.93
C ASN A 73 17.82 -3.39 -13.02
N LYS A 74 17.36 -3.29 -11.76
CA LYS A 74 17.78 -2.22 -10.82
C LYS A 74 17.94 -2.76 -9.40
N SER A 75 19.01 -2.36 -8.71
CA SER A 75 19.18 -2.58 -7.27
C SER A 75 18.20 -1.68 -6.51
N SER A 76 17.23 -2.29 -5.84
CA SER A 76 16.27 -1.59 -4.99
C SER A 76 16.70 -1.71 -3.53
N LEU A 77 16.70 -0.59 -2.80
CA LEU A 77 16.97 -0.55 -1.37
C LEU A 77 15.71 -0.09 -0.64
N PHE A 78 15.36 -0.78 0.44
CA PHE A 78 14.40 -0.28 1.42
C PHE A 78 15.17 0.44 2.53
N ALA A 79 14.80 1.68 2.79
CA ALA A 79 15.37 2.48 3.86
C ALA A 79 14.25 2.99 4.76
N SER A 80 14.47 2.93 6.07
CA SER A 80 13.67 3.69 7.03
C SER A 80 14.16 5.13 7.01
N ILE A 81 13.25 6.07 6.81
CA ILE A 81 13.51 7.51 6.82
C ILE A 81 12.47 8.17 7.71
N ASP A 82 12.83 9.27 8.36
CA ASP A 82 11.90 10.03 9.16
C ASP A 82 10.86 10.75 8.28
N ASN A 83 9.69 11.04 8.87
CA ASN A 83 8.57 11.62 8.15
C ASN A 83 8.86 13.03 7.62
N ASP A 84 9.70 13.80 8.30
CA ASP A 84 9.97 15.18 7.90
C ASP A 84 10.95 15.21 6.72
N LEU A 85 11.94 14.31 6.70
CA LEU A 85 12.78 14.06 5.53
C LEU A 85 11.96 13.55 4.35
N LEU A 86 11.01 12.63 4.56
CA LEU A 86 10.14 12.15 3.49
C LEU A 86 9.31 13.28 2.87
N LYS A 87 8.71 14.15 3.70
CA LYS A 87 7.98 15.33 3.22
C LYS A 87 8.88 16.26 2.42
N TRP A 88 10.09 16.51 2.91
CA TRP A 88 11.05 17.35 2.20
C TRP A 88 11.43 16.77 0.84
N ILE A 89 11.69 15.46 0.75
CA ILE A 89 11.95 14.76 -0.52
C ILE A 89 10.78 14.96 -1.49
N ASP A 90 9.55 14.80 -1.00
CA ASP A 90 8.35 14.97 -1.82
C ASP A 90 8.20 16.38 -2.37
N GLU A 91 8.46 17.41 -1.56
CA GLU A 91 8.44 18.79 -2.04
C GLU A 91 9.44 19.04 -3.18
N GLN A 92 10.65 18.47 -3.10
CA GLN A 92 11.67 18.67 -4.15
C GLN A 92 11.23 18.04 -5.47
N VAL A 93 10.58 16.87 -5.42
CA VAL A 93 10.03 16.20 -6.59
C VAL A 93 8.85 16.99 -7.16
N GLN A 94 7.94 17.48 -6.30
CA GLN A 94 6.79 18.29 -6.72
C GLN A 94 7.19 19.63 -7.34
N LYS A 95 8.25 20.26 -6.84
CA LYS A 95 8.84 21.48 -7.41
C LYS A 95 9.52 21.24 -8.77
N GLY A 96 9.58 19.99 -9.25
CA GLY A 96 10.17 19.61 -10.52
C GLY A 96 11.71 19.61 -10.54
N LYS A 97 12.36 19.81 -9.38
CA LYS A 97 13.82 19.78 -9.26
C LYS A 97 14.38 18.39 -9.57
N TYR A 98 13.62 17.35 -9.24
CA TYR A 98 13.95 15.95 -9.56
C TYR A 98 12.74 15.24 -10.15
N SER A 99 13.00 14.37 -11.12
CA SER A 99 11.95 13.57 -11.80
C SER A 99 11.33 12.48 -10.92
N SER A 100 12.00 12.06 -9.84
CA SER A 100 11.50 11.08 -8.87
C SER A 100 12.30 11.12 -7.57
N ARG A 101 11.77 10.48 -6.51
CA ARG A 101 12.50 10.29 -5.25
C ARG A 101 13.81 9.54 -5.45
N SER A 102 13.80 8.51 -6.30
CA SER A 102 15.01 7.74 -6.62
C SER A 102 16.07 8.59 -7.32
N HIS A 103 15.67 9.42 -8.28
CA HIS A 103 16.59 10.36 -8.94
C HIS A 103 17.22 11.32 -7.92
N LEU A 104 16.43 11.90 -7.01
CA LEU A 104 16.95 12.75 -5.94
C LEU A 104 18.00 12.00 -5.09
N ILE A 105 17.66 10.80 -4.61
CA ILE A 105 18.54 10.01 -3.76
C ILE A 105 19.82 9.63 -4.50
N GLU A 106 19.72 9.22 -5.76
CA GLU A 106 20.88 8.90 -6.61
C GLU A 106 21.81 10.11 -6.78
N THR A 107 21.26 11.31 -7.02
CA THR A 107 22.03 12.55 -7.11
C THR A 107 22.76 12.87 -5.81
N VAL A 108 22.05 12.84 -4.67
CA VAL A 108 22.65 13.12 -3.36
C VAL A 108 23.76 12.12 -3.02
N ILE A 109 23.54 10.83 -3.28
CA ILE A 109 24.58 9.80 -3.07
C ILE A 109 25.81 10.08 -3.93
N ALA A 110 25.64 10.49 -5.19
CA ALA A 110 26.74 10.84 -6.07
C ALA A 110 27.52 12.06 -5.57
N GLU A 111 26.82 13.10 -5.11
CA GLU A 111 27.43 14.30 -4.52
C GLU A 111 28.21 13.97 -3.23
N CYS A 112 27.65 13.17 -2.33
CA CYS A 112 28.34 12.75 -1.11
C CYS A 112 29.62 11.95 -1.43
N LYS A 113 29.58 11.07 -2.45
CA LYS A 113 30.77 10.33 -2.88
C LYS A 113 31.85 11.24 -3.48
N ALA A 114 31.45 12.25 -4.24
CA ALA A 114 32.38 13.20 -4.85
C ALA A 114 33.08 14.09 -3.80
N ASN A 115 32.40 14.42 -2.70
CA ASN A 115 32.92 15.27 -1.62
C ASN A 115 33.69 14.49 -0.52
N GLN A 116 33.85 13.18 -0.65
CA GLN A 116 34.63 12.33 0.25
C GLN A 116 36.07 12.08 -0.25
N VAL A 117 36.51 12.80 -1.30
CA VAL A 117 37.88 12.78 -1.85
C VAL A 117 38.65 14.02 -1.43
#